data_AF-A0A7H4LUH5-F1
#
_entry.id   AF-A0A7H4LUH5-F1
#
_cell.length_a   1.000
_cell.length_b   1.000
_cell.length_c   1.000
_cell.angle_alpha   90.00
_cell.angle_beta   90.00
_cell.angle_gamma   90.00
#
_symmetry.space_group_name_H-M   'P 1'
#
loop_
_entity.id
_entity.type
_entity.pdbx_description
1 polymer ?
#
loop_
_entity_poly.entity_id
_entity_poly.type
_entity_poly.pdbx_seq_one_letter_code
_entity_poly.pdbx_strand_id
1 'polypeptide(L)'
;MEKLAALGADETVNLSQDEADLRTQFAGLAAQQIDVVVDYLWGRSAELLLPALAKHSPGNAPVRFIQVGSLSAADISLNGAVLRSSPLQLMGSGIGSLSVPQLLAATGEMLQAAVAGGLTIATTPGRFARSPRRGRRTTARNAPSFSSIKKIASAQKLGLIS
;
A
#
# COMPACT_ATOMS: atom_id res chain seq x y z
N MET A 1 -7.55 -0.06 12.46
CA MET A 1 -8.66 0.76 11.92
C MET A 1 -8.52 2.21 12.37
N GLU A 2 -8.62 2.51 13.67
CA GLU A 2 -8.57 3.89 14.21
C GLU A 2 -7.35 4.72 13.76
N LYS A 3 -6.16 4.10 13.73
CA LYS A 3 -4.93 4.75 13.25
C LYS A 3 -4.92 5.08 11.76
N LEU A 4 -5.67 4.35 10.93
CA LEU A 4 -5.71 4.57 9.48
C LEU A 4 -6.71 5.68 9.12
N ALA A 5 -7.84 5.72 9.83
CA ALA A 5 -8.77 6.84 9.77
C ALA A 5 -8.07 8.16 10.16
N ALA A 6 -7.23 8.13 11.20
CA ALA A 6 -6.40 9.26 11.61
C ALA A 6 -5.26 9.63 10.64
N LEU A 7 -5.08 8.91 9.52
CA LEU A 7 -4.14 9.24 8.43
C LEU A 7 -4.86 9.75 7.17
N GLY A 8 -6.19 9.94 7.25
CA GLY A 8 -7.01 10.37 6.12
C GLY A 8 -7.30 9.27 5.10
N ALA A 9 -7.37 8.00 5.51
CA ALA A 9 -7.89 6.95 4.64
C ALA A 9 -9.41 7.09 4.49
N ASP A 10 -9.89 7.24 3.26
CA ASP A 10 -11.33 7.29 2.97
C ASP A 10 -12.02 5.96 3.26
N GLU A 11 -11.34 4.85 3.02
CA GLU A 11 -11.86 3.49 3.19
C GLU A 11 -10.80 2.56 3.78
N THR A 12 -11.22 1.61 4.61
CA THR A 12 -10.31 0.62 5.21
C THR A 12 -10.86 -0.79 5.05
N VAL A 13 -9.99 -1.72 4.63
CA VAL A 13 -10.34 -3.12 4.36
C VAL A 13 -9.59 -4.01 5.35
N ASN A 14 -10.33 -4.89 6.02
CA ASN A 14 -9.72 -5.92 6.88
C ASN A 14 -9.29 -7.12 6.03
N LEU A 15 -7.99 -7.30 5.79
CA LEU A 15 -7.49 -8.42 4.99
C LEU A 15 -7.54 -9.79 5.70
N SER A 16 -7.86 -9.82 6.99
CA SER A 16 -8.02 -11.06 7.76
C SER A 16 -9.42 -11.66 7.64
N GLN A 17 -10.34 -11.02 6.90
CA GLN A 17 -11.68 -11.57 6.65
C GLN A 17 -11.65 -12.74 5.65
N ASP A 18 -12.78 -13.43 5.54
CA ASP A 18 -12.94 -14.52 4.58
C ASP A 18 -12.78 -14.03 3.13
N GLU A 19 -12.40 -14.95 2.25
CA GLU A 19 -12.16 -14.64 0.85
C GLU A 19 -13.39 -14.11 0.11
N ALA A 20 -14.59 -14.64 0.39
CA ALA A 20 -15.82 -14.20 -0.26
C ALA A 20 -16.16 -12.74 0.08
N ASP A 21 -16.02 -12.39 1.36
CA ASP A 21 -16.24 -11.02 1.86
C ASP A 21 -15.20 -10.07 1.30
N LEU A 22 -13.93 -10.50 1.29
CA LEU A 22 -12.83 -9.69 0.78
C LEU A 22 -12.97 -9.41 -0.72
N ARG A 23 -13.37 -10.41 -1.52
CA ARG A 23 -13.66 -10.24 -2.95
C ARG A 23 -14.80 -9.26 -3.19
N THR A 24 -15.88 -9.37 -2.41
CA THR A 24 -17.04 -8.47 -2.52
C THR A 24 -16.64 -7.04 -2.22
N GLN A 25 -15.87 -6.84 -1.14
CA GLN A 25 -15.38 -5.51 -0.77
C GLN A 25 -14.44 -4.92 -1.82
N PHE A 26 -13.51 -5.72 -2.37
CA PHE A 26 -12.62 -5.29 -3.45
C PHE A 26 -13.35 -4.95 -4.73
N ALA A 27 -14.39 -5.71 -5.10
CA ALA A 27 -15.22 -5.39 -6.26
C ALA A 27 -15.93 -4.04 -6.09
N GLY A 28 -16.49 -3.79 -4.90
CA GLY A 28 -17.13 -2.51 -4.58
C GLY A 28 -16.17 -1.32 -4.63
N LEU A 29 -14.92 -1.50 -4.19
CA LEU A 29 -13.88 -0.46 -4.27
C LEU A 29 -13.40 -0.25 -5.70
N ALA A 30 -13.16 -1.32 -6.45
CA ALA A 30 -12.73 -1.25 -7.84
C ALA A 30 -13.76 -0.51 -8.73
N ALA A 31 -15.05 -0.69 -8.46
CA ALA A 31 -16.12 0.02 -9.14
C ALA A 31 -16.11 1.55 -8.93
N GLN A 32 -15.42 2.05 -7.90
CA GLN A 32 -15.32 3.48 -7.61
C GLN A 32 -14.20 4.19 -8.39
N GLN A 33 -13.57 3.51 -9.36
CA GLN A 33 -12.34 3.93 -10.05
C GLN A 33 -11.15 4.06 -9.10
N ILE A 34 -10.11 3.26 -9.36
CA ILE A 34 -8.83 3.32 -8.65
C ILE A 34 -7.74 3.56 -9.68
N ASP A 35 -7.02 4.68 -9.56
CA ASP A 35 -5.97 5.01 -10.53
C ASP A 35 -4.62 4.38 -10.16
N VAL A 36 -4.35 4.23 -8.85
CA VAL A 36 -3.08 3.71 -8.33
C VAL A 36 -3.31 2.81 -7.13
N VAL A 37 -2.65 1.67 -7.12
CA VAL A 37 -2.51 0.77 -5.96
C VAL A 37 -1.04 0.69 -5.60
N VAL A 38 -0.71 0.93 -4.34
CA VAL A 38 0.65 0.75 -3.80
C VAL A 38 0.63 -0.44 -2.86
N ASP A 39 1.30 -1.52 -3.25
CA ASP A 39 1.24 -2.79 -2.53
C ASP A 39 2.58 -3.15 -1.87
N TYR A 40 2.54 -3.34 -0.55
CA TYR A 40 3.66 -3.78 0.27
C TYR A 40 3.55 -5.25 0.68
N LEU A 41 2.39 -5.88 0.47
CA LEU A 41 2.07 -7.19 1.02
C LEU A 41 2.30 -8.31 0.02
N TRP A 42 1.83 -8.13 -1.22
CA TRP A 42 1.77 -9.17 -2.23
C TRP A 42 0.95 -10.39 -1.77
N GLY A 43 1.12 -11.53 -2.44
CA GLY A 43 0.47 -12.80 -2.08
C GLY A 43 -1.05 -12.77 -2.27
N ARG A 44 -1.78 -13.43 -1.35
CA ARG A 44 -3.25 -13.58 -1.35
C ARG A 44 -3.98 -12.26 -1.60
N SER A 45 -3.50 -11.15 -1.04
CA SER A 45 -4.15 -9.85 -1.19
C SER A 45 -4.14 -9.36 -2.65
N ALA A 46 -3.00 -9.51 -3.33
CA ALA A 46 -2.84 -9.16 -4.74
C ALA A 46 -3.61 -10.13 -5.66
N GLU A 47 -3.60 -11.44 -5.36
CA GLU A 47 -4.36 -12.46 -6.12
C GLU A 47 -5.86 -12.19 -6.16
N LEU A 48 -6.42 -11.60 -5.09
CA LEU A 48 -7.84 -11.27 -5.02
C LEU A 48 -8.14 -9.88 -5.59
N LEU A 49 -7.24 -8.92 -5.40
CA LEU A 49 -7.44 -7.54 -5.83
C LEU A 49 -7.25 -7.35 -7.33
N LEU A 50 -6.22 -7.94 -7.94
CA LEU A 50 -5.93 -7.77 -9.37
C LEU A 50 -7.09 -8.19 -10.28
N PRO A 51 -7.75 -9.35 -10.07
CA PRO A 51 -8.94 -9.71 -10.84
C PRO A 51 -10.13 -8.78 -10.59
N ALA A 52 -10.29 -8.29 -9.36
CA ALA A 52 -11.37 -7.37 -9.02
C ALA A 52 -11.19 -6.03 -9.75
N LEU A 53 -9.97 -5.49 -9.78
CA LEU A 53 -9.61 -4.28 -10.53
C LEU A 53 -9.87 -4.48 -12.02
N ALA A 54 -9.43 -5.61 -12.59
CA ALA A 54 -9.62 -5.86 -14.01
C ALA A 54 -11.10 -5.98 -14.40
N LYS A 55 -11.91 -6.61 -13.56
CA LYS A 55 -13.33 -6.88 -13.86
C LYS A 55 -14.26 -5.70 -13.58
N HIS A 56 -13.98 -4.94 -12.52
CA HIS A 56 -14.92 -3.96 -11.98
C HIS A 56 -14.47 -2.50 -12.15
N SER A 57 -13.23 -2.24 -12.57
CA SER A 57 -12.80 -0.87 -12.87
C SER A 57 -13.59 -0.30 -14.06
N PRO A 58 -14.11 0.93 -13.99
CA PRO A 58 -14.85 1.60 -15.07
C PRO A 58 -14.10 1.69 -16.41
N GLY A 59 -12.77 1.55 -16.41
CA GLY A 59 -11.97 1.51 -17.64
C GLY A 59 -11.65 2.88 -18.25
N ASN A 60 -12.03 3.98 -17.58
CA ASN A 60 -11.80 5.35 -18.04
C ASN A 60 -10.31 5.73 -18.06
N ALA A 61 -9.52 5.09 -17.21
CA ALA A 61 -8.07 5.27 -17.11
C ALA A 61 -7.40 3.95 -16.70
N PRO A 62 -6.14 3.71 -17.11
CA PRO A 62 -5.40 2.53 -16.71
C PRO A 62 -5.15 2.52 -15.20
N VAL A 63 -5.33 1.35 -14.58
CA VAL A 63 -5.01 1.15 -13.16
C VAL A 63 -3.54 0.80 -13.03
N ARG A 64 -2.78 1.57 -12.23
CA ARG A 64 -1.36 1.30 -11.97
C ARG A 64 -1.18 0.58 -10.66
N PHE A 65 -0.77 -0.68 -10.72
CA PHE A 65 -0.44 -1.49 -9.55
C PHE A 65 1.08 -1.48 -9.32
N ILE A 66 1.52 -0.80 -8.27
CA ILE A 66 2.92 -0.64 -7.90
C ILE A 66 3.25 -1.64 -6.80
N GLN A 67 3.97 -2.69 -7.15
CA GLN A 67 4.53 -3.66 -6.23
C GLN A 67 5.78 -3.07 -5.58
N VAL A 68 5.75 -2.88 -4.26
CA VAL A 68 6.86 -2.32 -3.46
C VAL A 68 7.46 -3.38 -2.54
N GLY A 69 6.65 -4.31 -2.05
CA GLY A 69 7.08 -5.30 -1.07
C GLY A 69 6.36 -6.64 -1.22
N SER A 70 6.93 -7.64 -0.58
CA SER A 70 6.48 -9.04 -0.57
C SER A 70 6.36 -9.55 0.87
N LEU A 71 5.79 -8.74 1.77
CA LEU A 71 5.72 -9.07 3.20
C LEU A 71 4.86 -10.29 3.52
N SER A 72 3.89 -10.63 2.66
CA SER A 72 2.99 -11.78 2.85
C SER A 72 3.46 -13.02 2.09
N ALA A 73 3.92 -12.87 0.85
CA ALA A 73 4.45 -13.96 0.03
C ALA A 73 5.34 -13.39 -1.10
N ALA A 74 6.23 -14.22 -1.65
CA ALA A 74 7.08 -13.84 -2.79
C ALA A 74 6.37 -13.97 -4.14
N ASP A 75 5.47 -14.94 -4.27
CA ASP A 75 4.84 -15.31 -5.53
C ASP A 75 3.31 -15.20 -5.46
N ILE A 76 2.69 -15.03 -6.63
CA ILE A 76 1.25 -15.12 -6.85
C ILE A 76 0.96 -15.89 -8.14
N SER A 77 -0.22 -16.51 -8.21
CA SER A 77 -0.78 -17.04 -9.44
C SER A 77 -1.73 -16.02 -10.08
N LEU A 78 -1.34 -15.49 -11.24
CA LEU A 78 -2.13 -14.50 -11.98
C LEU A 78 -2.57 -15.06 -13.34
N ASN A 79 -3.88 -15.21 -13.53
CA ASN A 79 -4.42 -15.61 -14.83
C ASN A 79 -4.22 -14.50 -15.87
N GLY A 80 -3.58 -14.80 -17.01
CA GLY A 80 -3.33 -13.83 -18.08
C GLY A 80 -4.59 -13.19 -18.68
N ALA A 81 -5.79 -13.75 -18.46
CA ALA A 81 -7.05 -13.11 -18.81
C ALA A 81 -7.25 -11.77 -18.07
N VAL A 82 -6.77 -11.65 -16.83
CA VAL A 82 -6.85 -10.41 -16.02
C VAL A 82 -6.17 -9.26 -16.78
N LEU A 83 -4.96 -9.47 -17.28
CA LEU A 83 -4.19 -8.45 -18.01
C LEU A 83 -4.78 -8.11 -19.40
N ARG A 84 -5.45 -9.07 -20.04
CA ARG A 84 -6.10 -8.85 -21.35
C ARG A 84 -7.44 -8.14 -21.23
N SER A 85 -8.13 -8.28 -20.09
CA SER A 85 -9.50 -7.79 -19.90
C SER A 85 -9.60 -6.32 -19.51
N SER A 86 -8.50 -5.70 -19.08
CA SER A 86 -8.50 -4.35 -18.52
C SER A 86 -7.15 -3.67 -18.74
N PRO A 87 -7.11 -2.34 -18.89
CA PRO A 87 -5.87 -1.58 -18.93
C PRO A 87 -5.19 -1.55 -17.56
N LEU A 88 -4.64 -2.68 -17.12
CA LEU A 88 -3.92 -2.84 -15.85
C LEU A 88 -2.42 -2.81 -16.10
N GLN A 89 -1.70 -1.94 -15.39
CA GLN A 89 -0.24 -1.83 -15.45
C GLN A 89 0.36 -2.35 -14.15
N LEU A 90 1.14 -3.44 -14.22
CA LEU A 90 1.95 -3.90 -13.07
C LEU A 90 3.35 -3.29 -13.16
N MET A 91 3.76 -2.63 -12.09
CA MET A 91 5.03 -1.91 -11.98
C MET A 91 5.77 -2.39 -10.73
N GLY A 92 7.09 -2.54 -10.81
CA GLY A 92 7.94 -2.85 -9.65
C GLY A 92 8.61 -1.59 -9.09
N SER A 93 8.72 -1.51 -7.77
CA SER A 93 9.46 -0.50 -7.03
C SER A 93 10.42 -1.18 -6.06
N GLY A 94 11.67 -1.34 -6.49
CA GLY A 94 12.72 -2.01 -5.73
C GLY A 94 13.90 -1.07 -5.43
N ILE A 95 14.77 -1.53 -4.52
CA ILE A 95 16.06 -0.89 -4.28
C ILE A 95 16.87 -0.96 -5.59
N GLY A 96 17.15 0.19 -6.19
CA GLY A 96 17.84 0.30 -7.49
C GLY A 96 16.94 0.63 -8.69
N SER A 97 15.62 0.79 -8.50
CA SER A 97 14.70 1.19 -9.60
C SER A 97 14.88 2.65 -10.07
N LEU A 98 15.67 3.46 -9.35
CA LEU A 98 15.97 4.85 -9.69
C LEU A 98 17.47 5.04 -9.82
N SER A 99 17.90 5.82 -10.82
CA SER A 99 19.27 6.32 -10.87
C SER A 99 19.55 7.28 -9.72
N VAL A 100 20.83 7.47 -9.35
CA VAL A 100 21.22 8.40 -8.27
C VAL A 100 20.66 9.82 -8.49
N PRO A 101 20.70 10.41 -9.70
CA PRO A 101 20.07 11.72 -9.93
C PRO A 101 18.55 11.72 -9.71
N GLN A 102 17.86 10.68 -10.16
CA GLN A 102 16.41 10.55 -9.95
C GLN A 102 16.06 10.38 -8.47
N LEU A 103 16.87 9.61 -7.73
CA LEU A 103 16.70 9.45 -6.29
C LEU A 103 16.87 10.78 -5.56
N LEU A 104 17.91 11.55 -5.91
CA LEU A 104 18.15 12.87 -5.32
C LEU A 104 17.00 13.84 -5.61
N ALA A 105 16.53 13.89 -6.86
CA ALA A 105 15.39 14.72 -7.25
C ALA A 105 14.11 14.32 -6.48
N ALA A 106 13.75 13.04 -6.49
CA ALA A 106 12.59 12.52 -5.78
C ALA A 106 12.68 12.76 -4.26
N THR A 107 13.86 12.63 -3.67
CA THR A 107 14.08 12.92 -2.25
C THR A 107 13.89 14.41 -1.95
N GLY A 108 14.42 15.28 -2.81
CA GLY A 108 14.23 16.73 -2.69
C GLY A 108 12.76 17.12 -2.76
N GLU A 109 12.03 16.62 -3.76
CA GLU A 109 10.58 16.83 -3.91
C GLU A 109 9.80 16.28 -2.71
N MET A 110 10.14 15.07 -2.23
CA MET A 110 9.52 14.47 -1.05
C MET A 110 9.72 15.35 0.20
N LEU A 111 10.93 15.88 0.42
CA LEU A 111 11.21 16.73 1.58
C LEU A 111 10.45 18.06 1.51
N GLN A 112 10.35 18.67 0.32
CA GLN A 112 9.54 19.88 0.12
C GLN A 112 8.05 19.61 0.37
N ALA A 113 7.54 18.50 -0.17
CA ALA A 113 6.17 18.07 0.07
C ALA A 113 5.91 17.73 1.55
N ALA A 114 6.91 17.20 2.27
CA ALA A 114 6.80 16.91 3.70
C ALA A 114 6.59 18.17 4.54
N VAL A 115 7.27 19.27 4.18
CA VAL A 115 7.09 20.58 4.82
C VAL A 115 5.70 21.13 4.52
N ALA A 116 5.32 21.18 3.23
CA ALA A 116 4.01 21.70 2.82
C ALA A 116 2.84 20.87 3.39
N GLY A 117 3.03 19.56 3.49
CA GLY A 117 2.04 18.61 3.97
C GLY A 117 2.01 18.37 5.48
N GLY A 118 2.89 19.01 6.26
CA GLY A 118 2.97 18.80 7.71
C GLY A 118 3.27 17.35 8.13
N LEU A 119 3.98 16.59 7.29
CA LEU A 119 4.29 15.18 7.53
C LEU A 119 5.25 15.04 8.70
N THR A 120 4.75 14.54 9.83
CA THR A 120 5.57 14.27 11.02
C THR A 120 5.95 12.80 11.07
N ILE A 121 7.25 12.51 11.01
CA ILE A 121 7.75 11.16 11.21
C ILE A 121 7.91 10.93 12.72
N ALA A 122 7.17 9.97 13.26
CA ALA A 122 7.35 9.55 14.64
C ALA A 122 8.77 8.97 14.82
N THR A 123 9.63 9.73 15.46
CA THR A 123 11.00 9.30 15.78
C THR A 123 11.10 8.98 17.26
N THR A 124 11.90 7.98 17.60
CA THR A 124 12.33 7.73 18.97
C THR A 124 13.84 7.89 18.98
N PRO A 125 14.39 8.97 19.57
CA PRO A 125 15.82 9.18 19.63
C PRO A 125 16.50 8.00 20.33
N GLY A 126 17.31 7.25 19.59
CA GLY A 126 18.18 6.23 20.15
C GLY A 126 19.52 6.84 20.53
N ARG A 127 20.02 6.57 21.74
CA ARG A 127 21.42 6.90 22.06
C ARG A 127 22.30 6.06 21.14
N PHE A 128 23.25 6.68 20.45
CA PHE A 128 24.28 5.98 19.67
C PHE A 128 25.26 5.30 20.64
N ALA A 129 24.83 4.21 21.24
CA ALA A 129 25.70 3.26 21.90
C ALA A 129 25.89 2.11 20.92
N ARG A 130 27.14 1.65 20.72
CA ARG A 130 27.42 0.37 20.06
C ARG A 130 26.60 -0.71 20.78
N SER A 131 25.47 -1.12 20.22
CA SER A 131 24.63 -2.15 20.83
C SER A 131 24.61 -3.40 19.96
N PRO A 132 24.86 -4.58 20.56
CA PRO A 132 24.45 -5.85 19.99
C PRO A 132 22.92 -5.92 19.91
N ARG A 133 22.44 -6.76 19.00
CA ARG A 133 21.03 -7.00 18.61
C ARG A 133 20.03 -7.00 19.78
N ARG A 134 18.93 -6.25 19.68
CA ARG A 134 17.55 -6.71 20.02
C ARG A 134 16.48 -5.70 19.57
N GLY A 135 15.53 -6.16 18.75
CA GLY A 135 14.39 -5.36 18.28
C GLY A 135 13.25 -5.30 19.29
N ARG A 136 12.57 -4.15 19.37
CA ARG A 136 11.22 -4.03 19.94
C ARG A 136 10.40 -2.96 19.21
N ARG A 137 9.08 -3.19 19.21
CA ARG A 137 8.00 -2.71 18.33
C ARG A 137 7.76 -1.20 18.40
N THR A 138 7.39 -0.61 17.27
CA THR A 138 6.90 0.78 17.16
C THR A 138 5.41 0.78 16.82
N THR A 139 4.61 1.46 17.64
CA THR A 139 3.18 1.72 17.39
C THR A 139 3.00 3.14 16.88
N ALA A 140 2.49 3.33 15.66
CA ALA A 140 2.26 4.65 15.05
C ALA A 140 1.10 5.43 15.71
N ARG A 141 1.15 6.78 15.70
CA ARG A 141 0.07 7.74 16.01
C ARG A 141 0.17 8.96 15.05
N ASN A 142 -0.99 9.35 14.50
CA ASN A 142 -1.44 10.56 13.76
C ASN A 142 -0.68 11.08 12.52
N ALA A 143 -1.43 11.45 11.45
CA ALA A 143 -0.98 12.27 10.31
C ALA A 143 -2.10 13.14 9.72
N PRO A 144 -1.78 14.20 8.93
CA PRO A 144 -2.76 15.17 8.43
C PRO A 144 -3.46 14.72 7.13
N SER A 145 -4.56 15.40 6.83
CA SER A 145 -5.50 15.15 5.72
C SER A 145 -4.96 15.63 4.37
N PHE A 146 -5.03 14.77 3.35
CA PHE A 146 -4.76 15.09 1.94
C PHE A 146 -6.01 14.80 1.12
N SER A 147 -6.52 15.83 0.43
CA SER A 147 -7.67 15.72 -0.47
C SER A 147 -7.31 14.98 -1.75
N SER A 148 -8.12 13.98 -2.10
CA SER A 148 -8.23 13.29 -3.41
C SER A 148 -7.29 12.14 -3.76
N ILE A 149 -6.73 11.42 -2.78
CA ILE A 149 -6.16 10.08 -3.02
C ILE A 149 -6.89 9.07 -2.13
N LYS A 150 -7.70 8.18 -2.72
CA LYS A 150 -8.29 7.03 -1.99
C LYS A 150 -7.17 6.12 -1.50
N LYS A 151 -6.70 6.32 -0.27
CA LYS A 151 -5.72 5.46 0.41
C LYS A 151 -6.43 4.24 0.98
N ILE A 152 -6.43 3.15 0.23
CA ILE A 152 -6.82 1.84 0.78
C ILE A 152 -5.67 1.36 1.67
N ALA A 153 -5.88 1.35 2.98
CA ALA A 153 -4.90 0.83 3.92
C ALA A 153 -5.32 -0.55 4.45
N SER A 154 -4.44 -1.53 4.23
CA SER A 154 -4.56 -2.88 4.76
C SER A 154 -4.09 -2.94 6.22
N ALA A 155 -4.90 -3.52 7.09
CA ALA A 155 -4.49 -3.91 8.43
C ALA A 155 -4.59 -5.44 8.57
N GLN A 156 -3.46 -6.12 8.75
CA GLN A 156 -3.44 -7.48 9.29
C GLN A 156 -3.38 -7.43 10.82
N LYS A 157 -4.30 -8.14 11.47
CA LYS A 157 -4.28 -8.34 12.92
C LYS A 157 -3.13 -9.30 13.25
N LEU A 158 -2.03 -8.78 13.79
CA LEU A 158 -0.97 -9.61 14.39
C LEU A 158 -1.58 -10.39 15.56
N GLY A 159 -1.88 -11.67 15.34
CA GLY A 159 -2.32 -12.60 16.37
C GLY A 159 -1.20 -12.83 17.39
N LEU A 160 -1.50 -12.52 18.65
CA LEU A 160 -0.75 -12.96 19.83
C LEU A 160 -1.67 -13.88 20.63
N ILE A 161 -1.38 -15.18 20.65
CA ILE A 161 -1.71 -16.21 21.66
C ILE A 161 -0.88 -17.44 21.23
N SER A 162 -0.05 -18.07 22.05
CA SER A 162 0.05 -18.15 23.51
C SER A 162 1.49 -18.09 24.00
#